data_AF-A0A0C5WRD4-F1
#
_entry.id   AF-A0A0C5WRD4-F1
#
_cell.length_a   1.000
_cell.length_b   1.000
_cell.length_c   1.000
_cell.angle_alpha   90.00
_cell.angle_beta   90.00
_cell.angle_gamma   90.00
#
_symmetry.space_group_name_H-M   'P 1'
#
loop_
_entity.id
_entity.type
_entity.pdbx_description
1 polymer ?
#
loop_
_entity_poly.entity_id
_entity_poly.type
_entity_poly.pdbx_seq_one_letter_code
_entity_poly.pdbx_strand_id
1 'polypeptide(L)'
;MAGMTLADIAAKLGAELHGDGTVVIESIAGMATAGEGQITFLSSSKYRKQLADCQASAVMLKAADAEGFEGNALLMADPYLGYAKVAQLLDTTPASAADIAPSAFVDPTAELGENVSIGHNAVIEAGARIGNNAQIGAGCFIGKNAQIGAGTKLWANVTVYHNVVLGEQCLVQSSTVIGADGFGYANDKGEWVKIPQLGSVRIGNRVEIGACTTIDRGALDDTIIEDNVIIDNQMQIAHNVQIGYGTAMAGGTIVAGSTKIGKYCIIGGASVLNGHIEIADGVTITGMGMVMRSIEDKGMYSSGIPLQPNKEWRKTAARTMKIDEMNKRLKAVEKQLAEKGE
;
A
#
# COMPACT_ATOMS: atom_id res chain seq x y z
N MET A 1 -12.03 10.23 23.51
CA MET A 1 -13.39 10.32 22.93
C MET A 1 -14.32 9.49 23.79
N ALA A 2 -15.59 9.88 23.91
CA ALA A 2 -16.59 9.04 24.56
C ALA A 2 -16.87 7.83 23.67
N GLY A 3 -17.03 6.63 24.25
CA GLY A 3 -17.38 5.43 23.51
C GLY A 3 -18.71 5.57 22.77
N MET A 4 -18.94 4.69 21.78
CA MET A 4 -20.19 4.63 21.02
C MET A 4 -21.07 3.48 21.51
N THR A 5 -22.38 3.64 21.46
CA THR A 5 -23.27 2.50 21.75
C THR A 5 -23.14 1.43 20.66
N LEU A 6 -23.33 0.17 21.03
CA LEU A 6 -23.28 -0.94 20.09
C LEU A 6 -24.37 -0.83 19.02
N ALA A 7 -25.54 -0.28 19.37
CA ALA A 7 -26.61 0.03 18.43
C ALA A 7 -26.19 1.07 17.37
N ASP A 8 -25.49 2.15 17.76
CA ASP A 8 -25.00 3.15 16.82
C ASP A 8 -23.94 2.57 15.87
N ILE A 9 -23.05 1.71 16.39
CA ILE A 9 -22.06 1.00 15.58
C ILE A 9 -22.78 0.09 14.57
N ALA A 10 -23.76 -0.70 15.03
CA ALA A 10 -24.56 -1.58 14.17
C ALA A 10 -25.22 -0.80 13.03
N ALA A 11 -25.87 0.33 13.35
CA ALA A 11 -26.54 1.19 12.38
C ALA A 11 -25.57 1.76 11.33
N LYS A 12 -24.39 2.27 11.76
CA LYS A 12 -23.37 2.81 10.83
C LYS A 12 -22.77 1.73 9.93
N LEU A 13 -22.69 0.48 10.40
CA LEU A 13 -22.16 -0.63 9.61
C LEU A 13 -23.22 -1.33 8.76
N GLY A 14 -24.52 -1.08 9.01
CA GLY A 14 -25.61 -1.86 8.44
C GLY A 14 -25.57 -3.32 8.92
N ALA A 15 -25.10 -3.57 10.14
CA ALA A 15 -24.99 -4.89 10.73
C ALA A 15 -26.24 -5.24 11.54
N GLU A 16 -26.59 -6.52 11.59
CA GLU A 16 -27.67 -7.00 12.46
C GLU A 16 -27.14 -7.13 13.90
N LEU A 17 -27.79 -6.46 14.84
CA LEU A 17 -27.43 -6.47 16.25
C LEU A 17 -28.17 -7.59 16.98
N HIS A 18 -27.42 -8.45 17.67
CA HIS A 18 -27.93 -9.45 18.62
C HIS A 18 -27.42 -9.09 20.04
N GLY A 19 -28.32 -9.09 21.03
CA GLY A 19 -28.00 -8.74 22.42
C GLY A 19 -28.37 -7.30 22.80
N ASP A 20 -27.64 -6.73 23.76
CA ASP A 20 -27.88 -5.41 24.32
C ASP A 20 -27.19 -4.31 23.49
N GLY A 21 -27.99 -3.50 22.79
CA GLY A 21 -27.51 -2.37 22.00
C GLY A 21 -27.04 -1.16 22.80
N THR A 22 -27.33 -1.10 24.10
CA THR A 22 -26.97 0.04 24.97
C THR A 22 -25.53 -0.03 25.48
N VAL A 23 -24.88 -1.20 25.33
CA VAL A 23 -23.48 -1.40 25.68
C VAL A 23 -22.59 -0.39 24.97
N VAL A 24 -21.73 0.27 25.74
CA VAL A 24 -20.78 1.25 25.22
C VAL A 24 -19.50 0.53 24.80
N ILE A 25 -19.07 0.81 23.57
CA ILE A 25 -17.82 0.35 22.98
C ILE A 25 -16.87 1.53 22.87
N GLU A 26 -15.74 1.42 23.54
CA GLU A 26 -14.70 2.45 23.63
C GLU A 26 -13.54 2.18 22.66
N SER A 27 -13.23 0.91 22.41
CA SER A 27 -12.10 0.53 21.56
C SER A 27 -12.26 -0.86 20.95
N ILE A 28 -11.34 -1.22 20.06
CA ILE A 28 -11.25 -2.53 19.43
C ILE A 28 -10.03 -3.29 19.93
N ALA A 29 -10.16 -4.60 20.14
CA ALA A 29 -9.08 -5.43 20.62
C ALA A 29 -9.08 -6.83 19.98
N GLY A 30 -7.92 -7.49 19.98
CA GLY A 30 -7.82 -8.88 19.54
C GLY A 30 -8.58 -9.81 20.49
N MET A 31 -9.21 -10.86 19.96
CA MET A 31 -10.13 -11.73 20.70
C MET A 31 -9.53 -12.33 21.99
N ALA A 32 -8.21 -12.56 22.02
CA ALA A 32 -7.50 -13.10 23.18
C ALA A 32 -7.32 -12.11 24.34
N THR A 33 -7.41 -10.80 24.08
CA THR A 33 -7.16 -9.75 25.08
C THR A 33 -8.35 -8.80 25.26
N ALA A 34 -9.37 -8.91 24.40
CA ALA A 34 -10.53 -8.06 24.43
C ALA A 34 -11.33 -8.25 25.73
N GLY A 35 -11.59 -7.14 26.42
CA GLY A 35 -12.36 -7.09 27.66
C GLY A 35 -13.60 -6.22 27.56
N GLU A 36 -14.10 -5.82 28.74
CA GLU A 36 -15.22 -4.89 28.87
C GLU A 36 -14.93 -3.54 28.17
N GLY A 37 -15.95 -2.97 27.53
CA GLY A 37 -15.86 -1.77 26.70
C GLY A 37 -15.21 -2.01 25.34
N GLN A 38 -14.77 -3.23 25.01
CA GLN A 38 -14.09 -3.53 23.75
C GLN A 38 -14.91 -4.44 22.86
N ILE A 39 -14.88 -4.16 21.56
CA ILE A 39 -15.42 -5.04 20.53
C ILE A 39 -14.27 -5.82 19.88
N THR A 40 -14.54 -7.06 19.47
CA THR A 40 -13.59 -7.87 18.69
C THR A 40 -14.29 -8.49 17.47
N PHE A 41 -13.59 -9.32 16.71
CA PHE A 41 -14.14 -9.98 15.53
C PHE A 41 -13.58 -11.38 15.33
N LEU A 42 -14.39 -12.24 14.72
CA LEU A 42 -13.96 -13.57 14.31
C LEU A 42 -13.54 -13.57 12.84
N SER A 43 -12.23 -13.58 12.60
CA SER A 43 -11.67 -13.58 11.23
C SER A 43 -11.90 -14.90 10.47
N SER A 44 -12.09 -16.00 11.20
CA SER A 44 -12.26 -17.33 10.61
C SER A 44 -12.99 -18.26 11.57
N SER A 45 -13.95 -19.03 11.06
CA SER A 45 -14.75 -20.00 11.82
C SER A 45 -13.89 -21.07 12.54
N LYS A 46 -12.63 -21.30 12.11
CA LYS A 46 -11.69 -22.20 12.81
C LYS A 46 -11.39 -21.76 14.25
N TYR A 47 -11.55 -20.47 14.55
CA TYR A 47 -11.31 -19.90 15.88
C TYR A 47 -12.58 -19.81 16.73
N ARG A 48 -13.75 -20.29 16.25
CA ARG A 48 -15.03 -20.19 16.96
C ARG A 48 -14.98 -20.73 18.39
N LYS A 49 -14.16 -21.75 18.67
CA LYS A 49 -13.97 -22.30 20.03
C LYS A 49 -13.44 -21.27 21.03
N GLN A 50 -12.72 -20.25 20.57
CA GLN A 50 -12.15 -19.19 21.41
C GLN A 50 -13.22 -18.18 21.86
N LEU A 51 -14.42 -18.19 21.26
CA LEU A 51 -15.53 -17.32 21.70
C LEU A 51 -15.95 -17.62 23.14
N ALA A 52 -15.83 -18.86 23.59
CA ALA A 52 -16.20 -19.27 24.94
C ALA A 52 -15.35 -18.58 26.03
N ASP A 53 -14.09 -18.28 25.72
CA ASP A 53 -13.16 -17.63 26.65
C ASP A 53 -13.11 -16.10 26.46
N CYS A 54 -13.80 -15.57 25.43
CA CYS A 54 -13.73 -14.17 25.06
C CYS A 54 -14.46 -13.28 26.08
N GLN A 55 -13.79 -12.23 26.54
CA GLN A 55 -14.31 -11.27 27.53
C GLN A 55 -14.76 -9.94 26.87
N ALA A 56 -14.83 -9.89 25.53
CA ALA A 56 -15.21 -8.69 24.81
C ALA A 56 -16.67 -8.31 25.10
N SER A 57 -16.96 -7.02 25.21
CA SER A 57 -18.34 -6.52 25.32
C SER A 57 -19.19 -6.81 24.09
N ALA A 58 -18.58 -6.96 22.91
CA ALA A 58 -19.26 -7.40 21.70
C ALA A 58 -18.32 -8.13 20.73
N VAL A 59 -18.89 -8.96 19.84
CA VAL A 59 -18.13 -9.67 18.80
C VAL A 59 -18.78 -9.51 17.42
N MET A 60 -17.98 -9.17 16.41
CA MET A 60 -18.41 -9.21 15.00
C MET A 60 -18.27 -10.63 14.45
N LEU A 61 -19.39 -11.19 13.96
CA LEU A 61 -19.50 -12.60 13.58
C LEU A 61 -20.23 -12.76 12.25
N LYS A 62 -20.01 -13.91 11.58
CA LYS A 62 -20.95 -14.42 10.59
C LYS A 62 -22.13 -15.06 11.30
N ALA A 63 -23.32 -15.02 10.70
CA ALA A 63 -24.52 -15.64 11.28
C ALA A 63 -24.32 -17.12 11.65
N ALA A 64 -23.59 -17.88 10.83
CA ALA A 64 -23.28 -19.30 11.11
C ALA A 64 -22.35 -19.53 12.31
N ASP A 65 -21.54 -18.52 12.67
CA ASP A 65 -20.61 -18.61 13.80
C ASP A 65 -21.26 -18.14 15.12
N ALA A 66 -22.40 -17.46 15.05
CA ALA A 66 -23.15 -16.92 16.19
C ALA A 66 -24.04 -17.95 16.91
N GLU A 67 -24.25 -19.14 16.33
CA GLU A 67 -25.04 -20.19 16.98
C GLU A 67 -24.42 -20.58 18.34
N GLY A 68 -25.22 -20.56 19.41
CA GLY A 68 -24.74 -20.87 20.76
C GLY A 68 -23.83 -19.81 21.40
N PHE A 69 -23.66 -18.64 20.77
CA PHE A 69 -23.00 -17.50 21.39
C PHE A 69 -24.03 -16.67 22.16
N GLU A 70 -23.81 -16.46 23.46
CA GLU A 70 -24.75 -15.77 24.35
C GLU A 70 -24.39 -14.30 24.60
N GLY A 71 -23.27 -13.82 24.07
CA GLY A 71 -22.83 -12.42 24.19
C GLY A 71 -23.45 -11.50 23.15
N ASN A 72 -23.11 -10.21 23.21
CA ASN A 72 -23.55 -9.24 22.21
C ASN A 72 -22.80 -9.44 20.89
N ALA A 73 -23.51 -9.49 19.78
CA ALA A 73 -22.92 -9.73 18.46
C ALA A 73 -23.41 -8.74 17.41
N LEU A 74 -22.50 -8.38 16.50
CA LEU A 74 -22.84 -7.74 15.24
C LEU A 74 -22.68 -8.76 14.12
N LEU A 75 -23.79 -9.18 13.53
CA LEU A 75 -23.79 -10.16 12.45
C LEU A 75 -23.58 -9.47 11.11
N MET A 76 -22.63 -10.01 10.33
CA MET A 76 -22.26 -9.49 9.03
C MET A 76 -21.62 -10.55 8.14
N ALA A 77 -21.65 -10.32 6.83
CA ALA A 77 -21.07 -11.24 5.86
C ALA A 77 -19.53 -11.33 5.97
N ASP A 78 -18.88 -10.20 6.28
CA ASP A 78 -17.43 -10.09 6.39
C ASP A 78 -17.02 -9.37 7.69
N PRO A 79 -16.76 -10.13 8.77
CA PRO A 79 -16.27 -9.57 10.04
C PRO A 79 -14.94 -8.82 9.93
N TYR A 80 -14.10 -9.11 8.93
CA TYR A 80 -12.83 -8.41 8.76
C TYR A 80 -13.04 -7.02 8.15
N LEU A 81 -13.96 -6.89 7.19
CA LEU A 81 -14.42 -5.59 6.73
C LEU A 81 -15.12 -4.79 7.85
N GLY A 82 -15.91 -5.49 8.68
CA GLY A 82 -16.49 -4.91 9.89
C GLY A 82 -15.44 -4.32 10.83
N TYR A 83 -14.40 -5.11 11.13
CA TYR A 83 -13.24 -4.67 11.91
C TYR A 83 -12.65 -3.38 11.35
N ALA A 84 -12.37 -3.31 10.04
CA ALA A 84 -11.81 -2.10 9.43
C ALA A 84 -12.71 -0.87 9.62
N LYS A 85 -14.02 -1.02 9.44
CA LYS A 85 -14.99 0.08 9.62
C LYS A 85 -15.12 0.51 11.09
N VAL A 86 -15.17 -0.43 12.03
CA VAL A 86 -15.22 -0.10 13.46
C VAL A 86 -13.93 0.57 13.91
N ALA A 87 -12.78 0.09 13.43
CA ALA A 87 -11.50 0.72 13.71
C ALA A 87 -11.46 2.19 13.23
N GLN A 88 -12.09 2.51 12.10
CA GLN A 88 -12.25 3.90 11.63
C GLN A 88 -13.20 4.72 12.52
N LEU A 89 -14.33 4.13 12.97
CA LEU A 89 -15.27 4.81 13.86
C LEU A 89 -14.69 5.15 15.23
N LEU A 90 -13.78 4.29 15.71
CA LEU A 90 -13.14 4.41 17.02
C LEU A 90 -11.68 4.86 16.90
N ASP A 91 -11.29 5.43 15.77
CA ASP A 91 -9.90 5.80 15.50
C ASP A 91 -9.43 6.87 16.49
N THR A 92 -8.38 6.54 17.25
CA THR A 92 -7.72 7.44 18.20
C THR A 92 -6.46 8.05 17.63
N THR A 93 -6.13 7.73 16.37
CA THR A 93 -4.97 8.28 15.68
C THR A 93 -5.08 9.81 15.66
N PRO A 94 -4.06 10.54 16.15
CA PRO A 94 -4.11 11.98 16.15
C PRO A 94 -4.16 12.54 14.72
N ALA A 95 -4.63 13.77 14.60
CA ALA A 95 -4.46 14.52 13.35
C ALA A 95 -2.97 14.79 13.09
N SER A 96 -2.59 14.94 11.82
CA SER A 96 -1.20 15.26 11.45
C SER A 96 -0.85 16.73 11.73
N ALA A 97 -1.88 17.59 11.76
CA ALA A 97 -1.86 18.99 12.20
C ALA A 97 -3.29 19.36 12.63
N ALA A 98 -3.44 20.41 13.45
CA ALA A 98 -4.74 20.90 13.93
C ALA A 98 -5.10 22.27 13.37
N ASP A 99 -4.15 23.21 13.39
CA ASP A 99 -4.27 24.57 12.85
C ASP A 99 -3.10 24.86 11.90
N ILE A 100 -2.98 26.11 11.43
CA ILE A 100 -1.76 26.60 10.80
C ILE A 100 -0.79 27.04 11.90
N ALA A 101 0.31 26.30 12.06
CA ALA A 101 1.31 26.57 13.08
C ALA A 101 2.03 27.91 12.82
N PRO A 102 2.34 28.71 13.87
CA PRO A 102 3.04 29.98 13.71
C PRO A 102 4.42 29.89 13.07
N SER A 103 5.07 28.73 13.13
CA SER A 103 6.38 28.49 12.52
C SER A 103 6.31 27.89 11.11
N ALA A 104 5.11 27.65 10.58
CA ALA A 104 4.95 27.23 9.19
C ALA A 104 5.24 28.43 8.26
N PHE A 105 5.98 28.16 7.18
CA PHE A 105 6.14 29.13 6.10
C PHE A 105 5.13 28.83 5.00
N VAL A 106 4.30 29.80 4.68
CA VAL A 106 3.36 29.73 3.55
C VAL A 106 3.65 30.91 2.64
N ASP A 107 4.02 30.63 1.39
CA ASP A 107 4.22 31.67 0.40
C ASP A 107 2.92 32.46 0.18
N PRO A 108 2.96 33.81 0.05
CA PRO A 108 1.77 34.64 -0.13
C PRO A 108 0.93 34.31 -1.37
N THR A 109 1.51 33.63 -2.36
CA THR A 109 0.81 33.21 -3.59
C THR A 109 0.23 31.80 -3.51
N ALA A 110 0.45 31.08 -2.40
CA ALA A 110 -0.18 29.79 -2.18
C ALA A 110 -1.68 29.98 -1.89
N GLU A 111 -2.49 29.05 -2.37
CA GLU A 111 -3.93 29.06 -2.17
C GLU A 111 -4.33 27.95 -1.19
N LEU A 112 -4.98 28.34 -0.09
CA LEU A 112 -5.45 27.43 0.94
C LEU A 112 -6.98 27.37 0.91
N GLY A 113 -7.52 26.15 0.93
CA GLY A 113 -8.94 25.90 1.10
C GLY A 113 -9.42 26.13 2.54
N GLU A 114 -10.67 25.76 2.78
CA GLU A 114 -11.29 25.86 4.10
C GLU A 114 -10.76 24.76 5.04
N ASN A 115 -10.60 25.09 6.33
CA ASN A 115 -10.20 24.15 7.40
C ASN A 115 -8.88 23.40 7.10
N VAL A 116 -7.93 24.04 6.43
CA VAL A 116 -6.59 23.49 6.21
C VAL A 116 -5.75 23.59 7.49
N SER A 117 -5.04 22.52 7.83
CA SER A 117 -4.11 22.49 8.96
C SER A 117 -2.69 22.28 8.46
N ILE A 118 -1.73 23.08 8.96
CA ILE A 118 -0.33 23.06 8.54
C ILE A 118 0.56 23.01 9.79
N GLY A 119 1.31 21.92 9.95
CA GLY A 119 2.15 21.66 11.10
C GLY A 119 3.39 22.55 11.18
N HIS A 120 4.04 22.52 12.36
CA HIS A 120 5.23 23.31 12.64
C HIS A 120 6.34 23.08 11.60
N ASN A 121 6.97 24.16 11.17
CA ASN A 121 8.12 24.18 10.25
C ASN A 121 7.83 23.53 8.87
N ALA A 122 6.56 23.35 8.51
CA ALA A 122 6.22 23.01 7.14
C ALA A 122 6.45 24.21 6.21
N VAL A 123 6.79 23.95 4.96
CA VAL A 123 7.08 24.95 3.93
C VAL A 123 6.14 24.72 2.75
N ILE A 124 5.32 25.71 2.44
CA ILE A 124 4.42 25.73 1.29
C ILE A 124 4.93 26.78 0.31
N GLU A 125 5.40 26.33 -0.85
CA GLU A 125 6.01 27.18 -1.88
C GLU A 125 4.99 27.91 -2.75
N ALA A 126 5.49 28.88 -3.52
CA ALA A 126 4.72 29.74 -4.41
C ALA A 126 3.80 28.97 -5.37
N GLY A 127 2.55 29.44 -5.50
CA GLY A 127 1.52 28.89 -6.37
C GLY A 127 0.98 27.51 -5.96
N ALA A 128 1.45 26.92 -4.85
CA ALA A 128 0.91 25.67 -4.36
C ALA A 128 -0.57 25.83 -3.96
N ARG A 129 -1.36 24.75 -4.13
CA ARG A 129 -2.80 24.73 -3.83
C ARG A 129 -3.10 23.62 -2.84
N ILE A 130 -3.69 23.95 -1.70
CA ILE A 130 -4.04 23.01 -0.64
C ILE A 130 -5.57 22.99 -0.50
N GLY A 131 -6.19 21.84 -0.78
CA GLY A 131 -7.64 21.69 -0.79
C GLY A 131 -8.28 21.68 0.60
N ASN A 132 -9.61 21.81 0.63
CA ASN A 132 -10.38 21.88 1.88
C ASN A 132 -10.11 20.69 2.80
N ASN A 133 -9.99 20.93 4.10
CA ASN A 133 -9.76 19.92 5.14
C ASN A 133 -8.45 19.12 4.98
N ALA A 134 -7.56 19.52 4.07
CA ALA A 134 -6.26 18.87 3.94
C ALA A 134 -5.38 19.17 5.17
N GLN A 135 -4.55 18.19 5.54
CA GLN A 135 -3.65 18.30 6.67
C GLN A 135 -2.22 18.06 6.22
N ILE A 136 -1.34 19.03 6.48
CA ILE A 136 0.08 18.99 6.15
C ILE A 136 0.86 18.86 7.45
N GLY A 137 1.50 17.72 7.69
CA GLY A 137 2.24 17.45 8.92
C GLY A 137 3.48 18.34 9.10
N ALA A 138 4.02 18.33 10.31
CA ALA A 138 5.22 19.11 10.66
C ALA A 138 6.42 18.76 9.75
N GLY A 139 7.21 19.77 9.37
CA GLY A 139 8.41 19.61 8.56
C GLY A 139 8.18 19.16 7.11
N CYS A 140 6.94 19.13 6.63
CA CYS A 140 6.69 18.84 5.22
C CYS A 140 7.20 19.96 4.31
N PHE A 141 7.58 19.59 3.08
CA PHE A 141 7.88 20.52 2.00
C PHE A 141 6.90 20.31 0.85
N ILE A 142 6.17 21.35 0.47
CA ILE A 142 5.25 21.35 -0.68
C ILE A 142 5.80 22.32 -1.73
N GLY A 143 6.26 21.78 -2.84
CA GLY A 143 6.94 22.52 -3.90
C GLY A 143 6.03 23.42 -4.73
N LYS A 144 6.68 24.28 -5.54
CA LYS A 144 5.99 25.29 -6.36
C LYS A 144 4.90 24.69 -7.23
N ASN A 145 3.72 25.31 -7.26
CA ASN A 145 2.54 24.87 -8.02
C ASN A 145 2.08 23.42 -7.75
N ALA A 146 2.55 22.76 -6.68
CA ALA A 146 2.04 21.47 -6.29
C ALA A 146 0.58 21.61 -5.81
N GLN A 147 -0.23 20.58 -6.04
CA GLN A 147 -1.65 20.59 -5.67
C GLN A 147 -1.93 19.39 -4.78
N ILE A 148 -2.50 19.66 -3.62
CA ILE A 148 -2.91 18.65 -2.63
C ILE A 148 -4.44 18.72 -2.53
N GLY A 149 -5.12 17.64 -2.91
CA GLY A 149 -6.59 17.59 -2.94
C GLY A 149 -7.25 17.65 -1.55
N ALA A 150 -8.57 17.83 -1.55
CA ALA A 150 -9.35 17.96 -0.34
C ALA A 150 -9.29 16.71 0.55
N GLY A 151 -9.21 16.90 1.87
CA GLY A 151 -9.14 15.83 2.87
C GLY A 151 -7.86 14.98 2.82
N THR A 152 -6.90 15.31 1.96
CA THR A 152 -5.62 14.60 1.89
C THR A 152 -4.76 14.92 3.11
N LYS A 153 -4.15 13.88 3.67
CA LYS A 153 -3.31 13.94 4.88
C LYS A 153 -1.89 13.55 4.55
N LEU A 154 -0.95 14.43 4.83
CA LEU A 154 0.49 14.15 4.80
C LEU A 154 1.00 14.10 6.24
N TRP A 155 1.61 13.00 6.63
CA TRP A 155 2.35 12.91 7.89
C TRP A 155 3.64 13.71 7.85
N ALA A 156 4.35 13.77 8.98
CA ALA A 156 5.51 14.63 9.13
C ALA A 156 6.63 14.32 8.11
N ASN A 157 7.36 15.36 7.72
CA ASN A 157 8.55 15.24 6.86
C ASN A 157 8.31 14.61 5.48
N VAL A 158 7.11 14.76 4.91
CA VAL A 158 6.84 14.41 3.51
C VAL A 158 7.38 15.51 2.59
N THR A 159 8.02 15.11 1.49
CA THR A 159 8.54 16.04 0.47
C THR A 159 7.76 15.84 -0.83
N VAL A 160 7.04 16.87 -1.25
CA VAL A 160 6.34 16.94 -2.53
C VAL A 160 7.04 17.97 -3.40
N TYR A 161 7.59 17.52 -4.54
CA TYR A 161 8.26 18.40 -5.51
C TYR A 161 7.25 19.28 -6.25
N HIS A 162 7.77 20.21 -7.05
CA HIS A 162 6.98 21.15 -7.83
C HIS A 162 6.06 20.47 -8.85
N ASN A 163 4.94 21.12 -9.19
CA ASN A 163 3.93 20.68 -10.17
C ASN A 163 3.26 19.30 -9.92
N VAL A 164 3.60 18.62 -8.83
CA VAL A 164 2.98 17.34 -8.44
C VAL A 164 1.51 17.57 -8.08
N VAL A 165 0.63 16.66 -8.50
CA VAL A 165 -0.79 16.71 -8.15
C VAL A 165 -1.18 15.44 -7.41
N LEU A 166 -1.67 15.61 -6.18
CA LEU A 166 -2.31 14.57 -5.38
C LEU A 166 -3.82 14.86 -5.34
N GLY A 167 -4.63 13.84 -5.61
CA GLY A 167 -6.08 13.91 -5.51
C GLY A 167 -6.58 14.02 -4.07
N GLU A 168 -7.87 13.72 -3.91
CA GLU A 168 -8.61 13.86 -2.66
C GLU A 168 -8.49 12.62 -1.76
N GLN A 169 -8.58 12.83 -0.45
CA GLN A 169 -8.63 11.78 0.56
C GLN A 169 -7.42 10.82 0.50
N CYS A 170 -6.27 11.31 0.08
CA CYS A 170 -5.03 10.53 0.07
C CYS A 170 -4.36 10.54 1.46
N LEU A 171 -3.54 9.53 1.72
CA LEU A 171 -2.73 9.43 2.93
C LEU A 171 -1.26 9.18 2.54
N VAL A 172 -0.35 10.04 3.00
CA VAL A 172 1.08 9.87 2.76
C VAL A 172 1.82 9.83 4.09
N GLN A 173 2.55 8.74 4.31
CA GLN A 173 3.31 8.50 5.54
C GLN A 173 4.66 9.22 5.51
N SER A 174 5.27 9.35 6.70
CA SER A 174 6.45 10.17 6.93
C SER A 174 7.65 9.81 6.04
N SER A 175 8.47 10.83 5.75
CA SER A 175 9.73 10.70 5.01
C SER A 175 9.59 10.20 3.56
N THR A 176 8.39 10.23 3.00
CA THR A 176 8.14 9.92 1.59
C THR A 176 8.45 11.10 0.68
N VAL A 177 8.98 10.80 -0.50
CA VAL A 177 9.38 11.79 -1.50
C VAL A 177 8.62 11.55 -2.81
N ILE A 178 7.94 12.59 -3.29
CA ILE A 178 7.12 12.53 -4.51
C ILE A 178 7.59 13.60 -5.49
N GLY A 179 7.94 13.17 -6.70
CA GLY A 179 8.30 14.02 -7.83
C GLY A 179 9.78 14.37 -7.94
N ALA A 180 10.68 13.62 -7.29
CA ALA A 180 12.12 13.72 -7.50
C ALA A 180 12.52 13.31 -8.93
N ASP A 181 13.68 13.78 -9.40
CA ASP A 181 14.19 13.41 -10.71
C ASP A 181 14.45 11.90 -10.82
N GLY A 182 13.88 11.26 -11.85
CA GLY A 182 14.23 9.90 -12.22
C GLY A 182 15.65 9.74 -12.77
N PHE A 183 16.03 8.48 -13.02
CA PHE A 183 17.36 8.08 -13.47
C PHE A 183 17.61 8.34 -14.98
N GLY A 184 17.43 9.58 -15.43
CA GLY A 184 17.62 9.98 -16.83
C GLY A 184 19.03 10.52 -17.12
N TYR A 185 19.86 9.72 -17.79
CA TYR A 185 21.21 10.10 -18.23
C TYR A 185 21.50 9.58 -19.64
N ALA A 186 22.18 10.39 -20.46
CA ALA A 186 22.80 9.94 -21.70
C ALA A 186 24.30 9.66 -21.46
N ASN A 187 24.88 8.72 -22.20
CA ASN A 187 26.32 8.46 -22.14
C ASN A 187 27.05 9.20 -23.25
N ASP A 188 27.99 10.07 -22.89
CA ASP A 188 28.98 10.64 -23.82
C ASP A 188 30.36 10.08 -23.46
N LYS A 189 30.76 9.01 -24.14
CA LYS A 189 32.10 8.39 -24.03
C LYS A 189 32.53 8.04 -22.60
N GLY A 190 31.60 7.52 -21.80
CA GLY A 190 31.84 7.14 -20.40
C GLY A 190 31.45 8.20 -19.37
N GLU A 191 31.10 9.42 -19.78
CA GLU A 191 30.53 10.44 -18.91
C GLU A 191 29.00 10.44 -18.98
N TRP A 192 28.35 10.53 -17.82
CA TRP A 192 26.89 10.58 -17.72
C TRP A 192 26.40 12.02 -17.77
N VAL A 193 25.70 12.37 -18.85
CA VAL A 193 25.10 13.69 -19.04
C VAL A 193 23.66 13.66 -18.54
N LYS A 194 23.36 14.48 -17.52
CA LYS A 194 22.02 14.55 -16.91
C LYS A 194 20.97 14.99 -17.92
N ILE A 195 19.86 14.25 -18.00
CA ILE A 195 18.66 14.62 -18.74
C ILE A 195 17.68 15.26 -17.74
N PRO A 196 17.34 16.56 -17.86
CA PRO A 196 16.31 17.18 -17.04
C PRO A 196 14.99 16.41 -17.12
N GLN A 197 14.35 16.17 -15.98
CA GLN A 197 13.06 15.48 -15.89
C GLN A 197 11.95 16.54 -15.80
N LEU A 198 11.28 16.76 -16.93
CA LEU A 198 10.36 17.87 -17.16
C LEU A 198 8.89 17.51 -16.92
N GLY A 199 8.59 16.22 -16.85
CA GLY A 199 7.28 15.72 -16.44
C GLY A 199 7.02 15.93 -14.94
N SER A 200 5.88 15.43 -14.49
CA SER A 200 5.42 15.51 -13.11
C SER A 200 4.98 14.14 -12.58
N VAL A 201 4.25 14.15 -11.46
CA VAL A 201 3.54 13.01 -10.88
C VAL A 201 2.06 13.37 -10.75
N ARG A 202 1.17 12.49 -11.19
CA ARG A 202 -0.28 12.57 -10.96
C ARG A 202 -0.71 11.40 -10.12
N ILE A 203 -1.21 11.70 -8.92
CA ILE A 203 -1.78 10.73 -8.00
C ILE A 203 -3.29 11.01 -7.92
N GLY A 204 -4.09 9.97 -8.14
CA GLY A 204 -5.54 10.01 -8.04
C GLY A 204 -6.06 10.18 -6.61
N ASN A 205 -7.31 9.82 -6.39
CA ASN A 205 -8.00 9.94 -5.11
C ASN A 205 -7.89 8.65 -4.28
N ARG A 206 -7.96 8.78 -2.95
CA ARG A 206 -7.95 7.66 -1.99
C ARG A 206 -6.72 6.77 -2.16
N VAL A 207 -5.58 7.38 -2.48
CA VAL A 207 -4.30 6.68 -2.60
C VAL A 207 -3.59 6.72 -1.25
N GLU A 208 -3.09 5.59 -0.80
CA GLU A 208 -2.25 5.49 0.40
C GLU A 208 -0.80 5.18 0.02
N ILE A 209 0.14 5.95 0.55
CA ILE A 209 1.58 5.79 0.30
C ILE A 209 2.31 5.66 1.63
N GLY A 210 2.99 4.54 1.81
CA GLY A 210 3.78 4.18 2.97
C GLY A 210 5.02 5.05 3.17
N ALA A 211 5.71 4.83 4.29
CA ALA A 211 6.83 5.64 4.74
C ALA A 211 8.10 5.36 3.93
N CYS A 212 8.93 6.40 3.76
CA CYS A 212 10.19 6.31 3.01
C CYS A 212 10.03 5.74 1.59
N THR A 213 8.88 5.96 0.95
CA THR A 213 8.65 5.59 -0.44
C THR A 213 9.07 6.74 -1.35
N THR A 214 9.60 6.41 -2.52
CA THR A 214 10.06 7.37 -3.53
C THR A 214 9.29 7.16 -4.83
N ILE A 215 8.66 8.23 -5.31
CA ILE A 215 7.95 8.25 -6.59
C ILE A 215 8.58 9.32 -7.47
N ASP A 216 9.30 8.91 -8.50
CA ASP A 216 9.98 9.83 -9.40
C ASP A 216 8.97 10.48 -10.36
N ARG A 217 9.21 11.74 -10.72
CA ARG A 217 8.49 12.37 -11.83
C ARG A 217 8.85 11.73 -13.15
N GLY A 218 7.97 11.85 -14.13
CA GLY A 218 8.28 11.39 -15.48
C GLY A 218 9.25 12.31 -16.21
N ALA A 219 9.87 11.78 -17.27
CA ALA A 219 10.87 12.50 -18.04
C ALA A 219 10.28 13.65 -18.87
N LEU A 220 9.16 13.40 -19.55
CA LEU A 220 8.41 14.36 -20.35
C LEU A 220 6.93 14.29 -19.99
N ASP A 221 6.34 13.11 -20.14
CA ASP A 221 5.03 12.78 -19.59
C ASP A 221 5.11 12.51 -18.09
N ASP A 222 3.97 12.36 -17.44
CA ASP A 222 3.87 12.18 -15.99
C ASP A 222 4.01 10.70 -15.56
N THR A 223 4.49 10.49 -14.34
CA THR A 223 4.26 9.23 -13.59
C THR A 223 2.82 9.25 -13.05
N ILE A 224 2.07 8.16 -13.22
CA ILE A 224 0.62 8.12 -12.93
C ILE A 224 0.32 7.03 -11.89
N ILE A 225 -0.39 7.42 -10.84
CA ILE A 225 -0.98 6.51 -9.85
C ILE A 225 -2.48 6.75 -9.86
N GLU A 226 -3.27 5.77 -10.31
CA GLU A 226 -4.73 5.89 -10.35
C GLU A 226 -5.36 5.83 -8.94
N ASP A 227 -6.66 6.09 -8.88
CA ASP A 227 -7.44 6.07 -7.65
C ASP A 227 -7.35 4.72 -6.90
N ASN A 228 -7.47 4.78 -5.57
CA ASN A 228 -7.58 3.62 -4.68
C ASN A 228 -6.37 2.68 -4.73
N VAL A 229 -5.20 3.15 -5.17
CA VAL A 229 -3.94 2.41 -5.09
C VAL A 229 -3.36 2.49 -3.68
N ILE A 230 -2.83 1.38 -3.19
CA ILE A 230 -2.12 1.33 -1.90
C ILE A 230 -0.68 0.85 -2.10
N ILE A 231 0.27 1.68 -1.65
CA ILE A 231 1.72 1.48 -1.79
C ILE A 231 2.29 1.42 -0.38
N ASP A 232 2.95 0.33 -0.03
CA ASP A 232 3.56 0.15 1.28
C ASP A 232 4.91 0.90 1.39
N ASN A 233 5.65 0.67 2.47
CA ASN A 233 6.87 1.36 2.83
C ASN A 233 8.05 1.00 1.92
N GLN A 234 9.02 1.92 1.83
CA GLN A 234 10.32 1.71 1.18
C GLN A 234 10.21 1.22 -0.26
N MET A 235 9.24 1.74 -1.00
CA MET A 235 9.08 1.43 -2.41
C MET A 235 9.82 2.41 -3.30
N GLN A 236 10.30 1.92 -4.45
CA GLN A 236 10.83 2.76 -5.53
C GLN A 236 9.90 2.66 -6.74
N ILE A 237 9.27 3.77 -7.10
CA ILE A 237 8.48 3.93 -8.33
C ILE A 237 9.24 4.88 -9.25
N ALA A 238 9.86 4.33 -10.30
CA ALA A 238 10.65 5.12 -11.24
C ALA A 238 9.78 5.99 -12.17
N HIS A 239 10.47 6.83 -12.96
CA HIS A 239 9.86 7.77 -13.89
C HIS A 239 8.93 7.08 -14.92
N ASN A 240 7.81 7.73 -15.23
CA ASN A 240 6.82 7.31 -16.24
C ASN A 240 6.10 5.98 -15.91
N VAL A 241 6.23 5.46 -14.69
CA VAL A 241 5.44 4.30 -14.26
C VAL A 241 3.95 4.68 -14.22
N GLN A 242 3.09 3.74 -14.59
CA GLN A 242 1.64 3.86 -14.49
C GLN A 242 1.08 2.72 -13.65
N ILE A 243 0.28 3.04 -12.63
CA ILE A 243 -0.31 2.05 -11.72
C ILE A 243 -1.82 2.20 -11.74
N GLY A 244 -2.52 1.15 -12.18
CA GLY A 244 -3.97 1.14 -12.38
C GLY A 244 -4.76 1.04 -11.07
N TYR A 245 -6.03 1.44 -11.17
CA TYR A 245 -7.00 1.51 -10.07
C TYR A 245 -6.96 0.29 -9.15
N GLY A 246 -6.98 0.53 -7.83
CA GLY A 246 -7.19 -0.54 -6.86
C GLY A 246 -6.04 -1.53 -6.73
N THR A 247 -4.88 -1.26 -7.34
CA THR A 247 -3.69 -2.10 -7.21
C THR A 247 -3.04 -1.91 -5.84
N ALA A 248 -2.60 -3.02 -5.23
CA ALA A 248 -1.93 -3.05 -3.95
C ALA A 248 -0.48 -3.53 -4.10
N MET A 249 0.46 -2.82 -3.49
CA MET A 249 1.89 -3.11 -3.58
C MET A 249 2.54 -3.15 -2.20
N ALA A 250 3.16 -4.27 -1.87
CA ALA A 250 3.79 -4.50 -0.57
C ALA A 250 5.26 -4.05 -0.54
N GLY A 251 5.77 -3.84 0.68
CA GLY A 251 6.98 -3.07 0.95
C GLY A 251 8.26 -3.57 0.28
N GLY A 252 9.18 -2.64 0.04
CA GLY A 252 10.47 -2.93 -0.60
C GLY A 252 10.41 -3.29 -2.08
N THR A 253 9.24 -3.15 -2.72
CA THR A 253 9.08 -3.42 -4.15
C THR A 253 9.72 -2.31 -4.99
N ILE A 254 10.40 -2.71 -6.07
CA ILE A 254 11.12 -1.81 -6.98
C ILE A 254 10.49 -1.92 -8.37
N VAL A 255 10.04 -0.79 -8.92
CA VAL A 255 9.46 -0.70 -10.26
C VAL A 255 10.32 0.20 -11.12
N ALA A 256 10.92 -0.36 -12.17
CA ALA A 256 11.73 0.39 -13.12
C ALA A 256 10.86 1.20 -14.12
N GLY A 257 11.52 2.15 -14.80
CA GLY A 257 10.85 3.22 -15.54
C GLY A 257 9.94 2.73 -16.66
N SER A 258 8.89 3.51 -16.94
CA SER A 258 7.92 3.26 -18.02
C SER A 258 7.14 1.94 -17.93
N THR A 259 7.12 1.29 -16.76
CA THR A 259 6.32 0.09 -16.54
C THR A 259 4.86 0.44 -16.28
N LYS A 260 3.94 -0.30 -16.89
CA LYS A 260 2.50 -0.16 -16.67
C LYS A 260 1.96 -1.35 -15.92
N ILE A 261 1.35 -1.11 -14.77
CA ILE A 261 0.69 -2.11 -13.94
C ILE A 261 -0.81 -1.88 -14.07
N GLY A 262 -1.54 -2.91 -14.46
CA GLY A 262 -2.99 -2.88 -14.61
C GLY A 262 -3.74 -2.67 -13.29
N LYS A 263 -5.06 -2.76 -13.38
CA LYS A 263 -6.00 -2.58 -12.27
C LYS A 263 -6.10 -3.81 -11.39
N TYR A 264 -6.37 -3.61 -10.10
CA TYR A 264 -6.61 -4.69 -9.13
C TYR A 264 -5.48 -5.72 -9.03
N CYS A 265 -4.24 -5.31 -9.31
CA CYS A 265 -3.07 -6.15 -9.17
C CYS A 265 -2.64 -6.24 -7.70
N ILE A 266 -1.98 -7.33 -7.33
CA ILE A 266 -1.39 -7.52 -6.00
C ILE A 266 0.10 -7.82 -6.19
N ILE A 267 0.95 -6.89 -5.79
CA ILE A 267 2.40 -7.04 -5.92
C ILE A 267 3.00 -7.36 -4.56
N GLY A 268 3.46 -8.59 -4.40
CA GLY A 268 4.08 -9.08 -3.17
C GLY A 268 5.38 -8.35 -2.84
N GLY A 269 5.70 -8.30 -1.55
CA GLY A 269 6.82 -7.52 -1.04
C GLY A 269 8.17 -7.94 -1.61
N ALA A 270 9.10 -6.99 -1.69
CA ALA A 270 10.44 -7.15 -2.27
C ALA A 270 10.44 -7.66 -3.71
N SER A 271 9.37 -7.45 -4.48
CA SER A 271 9.37 -7.76 -5.91
C SER A 271 10.20 -6.74 -6.69
N VAL A 272 10.76 -7.17 -7.81
CA VAL A 272 11.52 -6.33 -8.74
C VAL A 272 10.90 -6.46 -10.11
N LEU A 273 10.35 -5.35 -10.61
CA LEU A 273 9.74 -5.25 -11.93
C LEU A 273 10.68 -4.50 -12.87
N ASN A 274 10.99 -5.12 -14.01
CA ASN A 274 11.80 -4.51 -15.05
C ASN A 274 11.09 -3.29 -15.66
N GLY A 275 11.82 -2.48 -16.44
CA GLY A 275 11.29 -1.30 -17.11
C GLY A 275 10.65 -1.64 -18.46
N HIS A 276 9.80 -0.76 -18.97
CA HIS A 276 9.16 -0.89 -20.28
C HIS A 276 8.38 -2.20 -20.48
N ILE A 277 7.75 -2.69 -19.42
CA ILE A 277 6.86 -3.86 -19.48
C ILE A 277 5.44 -3.48 -19.10
N GLU A 278 4.48 -4.31 -19.48
CA GLU A 278 3.07 -4.15 -19.15
C GLU A 278 2.58 -5.38 -18.38
N ILE A 279 1.83 -5.15 -17.29
CA ILE A 279 1.23 -6.17 -16.44
C ILE A 279 -0.29 -6.04 -16.54
N ALA A 280 -0.96 -7.09 -16.99
CA ALA A 280 -2.41 -7.12 -17.16
C ALA A 280 -3.18 -6.97 -15.83
N ASP A 281 -4.45 -6.62 -15.94
CA ASP A 281 -5.35 -6.43 -14.81
C ASP A 281 -5.52 -7.73 -13.98
N GLY A 282 -5.57 -7.57 -12.66
CA GLY A 282 -5.86 -8.65 -11.71
C GLY A 282 -4.71 -9.63 -11.50
N VAL A 283 -3.49 -9.29 -11.92
CA VAL A 283 -2.29 -10.12 -11.73
C VAL A 283 -1.83 -10.06 -10.27
N THR A 284 -1.51 -11.23 -9.73
CA THR A 284 -0.85 -11.36 -8.42
C THR A 284 0.59 -11.83 -8.62
N ILE A 285 1.56 -11.05 -8.13
CA ILE A 285 2.96 -11.44 -8.05
C ILE A 285 3.26 -11.82 -6.60
N THR A 286 3.74 -13.03 -6.33
CA THR A 286 4.11 -13.43 -4.96
C THR A 286 5.37 -12.70 -4.49
N GLY A 287 5.64 -12.71 -3.18
CA GLY A 287 6.82 -12.05 -2.60
C GLY A 287 8.14 -12.46 -3.27
N MET A 288 9.05 -11.49 -3.40
CA MET A 288 10.32 -11.60 -4.12
C MET A 288 10.17 -12.02 -5.60
N GLY A 289 9.10 -11.56 -6.25
CA GLY A 289 8.88 -11.78 -7.68
C GLY A 289 9.89 -11.01 -8.54
N MET A 290 10.58 -11.70 -9.45
CA MET A 290 11.50 -11.11 -10.43
C MET A 290 10.82 -11.06 -11.81
N VAL A 291 10.20 -9.93 -12.13
CA VAL A 291 9.38 -9.78 -13.34
C VAL A 291 10.18 -9.13 -14.45
N MET A 292 10.68 -9.97 -15.36
CA MET A 292 11.60 -9.55 -16.43
C MET A 292 10.90 -9.25 -17.76
N ARG A 293 9.62 -9.58 -17.89
CA ARG A 293 8.83 -9.51 -19.12
C ARG A 293 7.39 -9.10 -18.81
N SER A 294 6.68 -8.58 -19.80
CA SER A 294 5.24 -8.32 -19.71
C SER A 294 4.46 -9.57 -19.32
N ILE A 295 3.34 -9.37 -18.63
CA ILE A 295 2.41 -10.41 -18.22
C ILE A 295 1.05 -10.07 -18.84
N GLU A 296 0.63 -10.85 -19.82
CA GLU A 296 -0.61 -10.58 -20.58
C GLU A 296 -1.84 -11.24 -19.94
N ASP A 297 -1.64 -12.33 -19.20
CA ASP A 297 -2.72 -13.11 -18.61
C ASP A 297 -2.92 -12.76 -17.13
N LYS A 298 -4.18 -12.66 -16.73
CA LYS A 298 -4.54 -12.63 -15.31
C LYS A 298 -4.13 -13.95 -14.65
N GLY A 299 -3.46 -13.87 -13.50
CA GLY A 299 -3.08 -15.05 -12.76
C GLY A 299 -2.16 -14.76 -11.59
N MET A 300 -1.63 -15.83 -10.99
CA MET A 300 -0.63 -15.75 -9.93
C MET A 300 0.73 -16.18 -10.48
N TYR A 301 1.74 -15.35 -10.26
CA TYR A 301 3.09 -15.53 -10.77
C TYR A 301 4.09 -15.52 -9.62
N SER A 302 5.13 -16.36 -9.73
CA SER A 302 6.11 -16.57 -8.67
C SER A 302 7.51 -16.77 -9.23
N SER A 303 8.52 -16.42 -8.43
CA SER A 303 9.92 -16.72 -8.71
C SER A 303 10.68 -17.02 -7.43
N GLY A 304 11.91 -17.50 -7.57
CA GLY A 304 12.82 -17.76 -6.46
C GLY A 304 12.81 -19.21 -6.00
N ILE A 305 13.92 -19.61 -5.37
CA ILE A 305 14.07 -20.91 -4.71
C ILE A 305 13.89 -20.65 -3.21
N PRO A 306 12.95 -21.32 -2.52
CA PRO A 306 12.75 -21.14 -1.09
C PRO A 306 13.99 -21.45 -0.24
N LEU A 307 13.98 -20.98 1.00
CA LEU A 307 15.06 -21.21 1.95
C LEU A 307 15.31 -22.70 2.18
N GLN A 308 16.59 -23.08 2.22
CA GLN A 308 17.06 -24.41 2.59
C GLN A 308 18.16 -24.30 3.64
N PRO A 309 18.39 -25.34 4.48
CA PRO A 309 19.58 -25.39 5.32
C PRO A 309 20.85 -25.18 4.49
N ASN A 310 21.79 -24.36 4.98
CA ASN A 310 22.93 -23.87 4.17
C ASN A 310 23.70 -24.98 3.43
N LYS A 311 23.95 -26.11 4.11
CA LYS A 311 24.66 -27.26 3.52
C LYS A 311 23.93 -27.83 2.30
N GLU A 312 22.60 -27.89 2.33
CA GLU A 312 21.80 -28.38 1.20
C GLU A 312 21.66 -27.30 0.13
N TRP A 313 21.46 -26.03 0.52
CA TRP A 313 21.42 -24.91 -0.42
C TRP A 313 22.67 -24.84 -1.31
N ARG A 314 23.87 -24.99 -0.72
CA ARG A 314 25.14 -24.98 -1.49
C ARG A 314 25.19 -26.08 -2.56
N LYS A 315 24.62 -27.25 -2.27
CA LYS A 315 24.54 -28.34 -3.25
C LYS A 315 23.53 -28.03 -4.34
N THR A 316 22.35 -27.53 -3.98
CA THR A 316 21.31 -27.12 -4.94
C THR A 316 21.86 -26.07 -5.90
N ALA A 317 22.45 -24.99 -5.38
CA ALA A 317 23.02 -23.91 -6.18
C ALA A 317 24.11 -24.39 -7.15
N ALA A 318 25.04 -25.24 -6.68
CA ALA A 318 26.09 -25.81 -7.52
C ALA A 318 25.54 -26.66 -8.67
N ARG A 319 24.44 -27.39 -8.45
CA ARG A 319 23.77 -28.20 -9.49
C ARG A 319 23.04 -27.33 -10.50
N THR A 320 22.33 -26.29 -10.04
CA THR A 320 21.65 -25.33 -10.92
C THR A 320 22.62 -24.67 -11.88
N MET A 321 23.81 -24.27 -11.41
CA MET A 321 24.86 -23.70 -12.30
C MET A 321 25.39 -24.69 -13.35
N LYS A 322 25.22 -25.99 -13.15
CA LYS A 322 25.66 -27.06 -14.07
C LYS A 322 24.50 -27.69 -14.85
N ILE A 323 23.32 -27.08 -14.85
CA ILE A 323 22.12 -27.68 -15.44
C ILE A 323 22.27 -27.95 -16.95
N ASP A 324 23.00 -27.09 -17.68
CA ASP A 324 23.29 -27.30 -19.09
C ASP A 324 24.21 -28.51 -19.34
N GLU A 325 25.27 -28.68 -18.54
CA GLU A 325 26.14 -29.86 -18.59
C GLU A 325 25.37 -31.14 -18.27
N MET A 326 24.47 -31.08 -17.28
CA MET A 326 23.58 -32.19 -16.93
C MET A 326 22.65 -32.55 -18.09
N ASN A 327 22.02 -31.55 -18.74
CA ASN A 327 21.15 -31.74 -19.90
C ASN A 327 21.89 -32.36 -21.09
N LYS A 328 23.11 -31.89 -21.39
CA LYS A 328 23.96 -32.46 -22.45
C LYS A 328 24.30 -33.93 -22.18
N ARG A 329 24.65 -34.26 -20.93
CA ARG A 329 24.92 -35.64 -20.52
C ARG A 329 23.68 -36.52 -20.61
N LEU A 330 22.51 -36.02 -20.22
CA LEU A 330 21.24 -36.75 -20.32
C LEU A 330 20.90 -37.07 -21.78
N LYS A 331 20.96 -36.07 -22.67
CA LYS A 331 20.73 -36.26 -24.12
C LYS A 331 21.68 -37.28 -24.74
N ALA A 332 22.95 -37.29 -24.33
CA ALA A 332 23.91 -38.27 -24.81
C ALA A 332 23.55 -39.70 -24.39
N VAL A 333 23.07 -39.88 -23.15
CA VAL A 333 22.57 -41.17 -22.66
C VAL A 333 21.31 -41.61 -23.40
N GLU A 334 20.34 -40.71 -23.59
CA GLU A 334 19.09 -40.98 -24.33
C GLU A 334 19.37 -41.43 -25.77
N LYS A 335 20.32 -40.76 -26.45
CA LYS A 335 20.75 -41.13 -27.81
C LYS A 335 21.33 -42.55 -27.86
N GLN A 336 22.23 -42.88 -26.93
CA GLN A 336 22.84 -44.22 -26.89
C GLN A 336 21.84 -45.34 -26.59
N LEU A 337 20.80 -45.04 -25.80
CA LEU A 337 19.74 -46.00 -25.50
C LEU A 337 18.83 -46.23 -26.71
N ALA A 338 18.48 -45.18 -27.45
CA ALA A 338 17.71 -45.30 -28.69
C ALA A 338 18.46 -46.13 -29.74
N GLU A 339 19.77 -45.90 -29.90
CA GLU A 339 20.63 -46.64 -30.84
C GLU A 339 20.87 -48.13 -30.46
N LYS A 340 20.57 -48.53 -29.22
CA LYS A 340 20.72 -49.92 -28.73
C LYS A 340 19.39 -50.68 -28.62
N GLY A 341 18.26 -49.99 -28.78
CA GLY A 341 16.92 -50.56 -28.74
C GLY A 341 16.33 -50.93 -30.11
N GLU A 342 17.05 -50.60 -31.20
CA GLU A 342 16.89 -51.17 -32.55
C GLU A 342 17.82 -52.37 -32.73
#